data_AF-A0A9X5BIC0-F1
#
_entry.id   AF-A0A9X5BIC0-F1
#
_cell.length_a   1.000
_cell.length_b   1.000
_cell.length_c   1.000
_cell.angle_alpha   90.00
_cell.angle_beta   90.00
_cell.angle_gamma   90.00
#
_symmetry.space_group_name_H-M   'P 1'
#
loop_
_entity.id
_entity.type
_entity.pdbx_description
1 polymer ?
#
loop_
_entity_poly.entity_id
_entity_poly.type
_entity_poly.pdbx_seq_one_letter_code
_entity_poly.pdbx_strand_id
1 'polypeptide(L)'
;MFNRFIKKQKLKNQEKKRFHVGAVFWLAAAMVLFALIFLLGTGAGILNFGPVAVKMRQDTGKEISGGGIPNGGWKTVYARNLPDMQKEQDLEDVLAPLVKEKEEEGRLRKAAEVMKMDMPGYGRESILSIVEDTKKDNGTLMLDLNFDGWEDICIRERYVDGGNILYHCMLWNQQKHRYEFSTMLYNVETDTKNQWISCRYKKGEAWYCTTCYRYDDEGQLHLVRYVEENEAKDALFQQLELTYVEDGGPYTLKAKADEENQEHILVSMAKQALLELYGWTGDKVENACFSATNIGSVVFGMTPEDIEHSRIFYSRCFGADTEFHLDGYEKSISSLSVVSKRSAWFSPVSWHKFPNWPGDMTDEEIVIWYFEQLPTVEGDKVKSIEKRYEDIWTVGTESGEWYEVIYSQALREVWDVTGPYPAYPVH
;
A
#
# COMPACT_ATOMS: atom_id res chain seq x y z
N MET A 1 13.93 12.32 69.60
CA MET A 1 13.05 11.69 68.59
C MET A 1 12.17 12.69 67.82
N PHE A 2 11.59 13.70 68.47
CA PHE A 2 10.67 14.67 67.84
C PHE A 2 11.27 15.47 66.65
N ASN A 3 12.53 15.92 66.75
CA ASN A 3 13.19 16.67 65.67
C ASN A 3 13.48 15.85 64.41
N ARG A 4 13.60 14.53 64.49
CA ARG A 4 13.75 13.66 63.30
C ARG A 4 12.43 13.50 62.54
N PHE A 5 11.30 13.54 63.23
CA PHE A 5 9.97 13.41 62.62
C PHE A 5 9.59 14.66 61.82
N ILE A 6 9.85 15.86 62.36
CA ILE A 6 9.58 17.13 61.67
C ILE A 6 10.46 17.29 60.41
N LYS A 7 11.72 16.83 60.45
CA LYS A 7 12.61 16.87 59.28
C LYS A 7 12.13 15.93 58.16
N LYS A 8 11.59 14.74 58.50
CA LYS A 8 11.02 13.78 57.55
C LYS A 8 9.73 14.29 56.90
N GLN A 9 8.88 15.02 57.64
CA GLN A 9 7.66 15.62 57.12
C GLN A 9 7.93 16.81 56.18
N LYS A 10 8.95 17.64 56.48
CA LYS A 10 9.36 18.75 55.58
C LYS A 10 9.94 18.25 54.25
N LEU A 11 10.70 17.16 54.25
CA LEU A 11 11.23 16.52 53.03
C LEU A 11 10.10 15.94 52.15
N LYS A 12 9.13 15.22 52.75
CA LYS A 12 7.96 14.71 52.02
C LYS A 12 7.12 15.81 51.37
N ASN A 13 6.97 16.96 52.03
CA ASN A 13 6.23 18.09 51.46
C ASN A 13 7.01 18.86 50.38
N GLN A 14 8.34 18.85 50.39
CA GLN A 14 9.13 19.40 49.29
C GLN A 14 9.14 18.48 48.05
N GLU A 15 9.18 17.16 48.24
CA GLU A 15 9.05 16.19 47.14
C GLU A 15 7.67 16.28 46.47
N LYS A 16 6.58 16.40 47.24
CA LYS A 16 5.23 16.62 46.68
C LYS A 16 5.11 17.91 45.87
N LYS A 17 5.77 19.00 46.30
CA LYS A 17 5.79 20.26 45.54
C LYS A 17 6.62 20.18 44.25
N ARG A 18 7.72 19.42 44.24
CA ARG A 18 8.47 19.11 43.00
C ARG A 18 7.66 18.24 42.04
N PHE A 19 6.88 17.28 42.57
CA PHE A 19 5.98 16.43 41.80
C PHE A 19 4.87 17.22 41.08
N HIS A 20 4.27 18.21 41.75
CA HIS A 20 3.24 19.06 41.11
C HIS A 20 3.82 19.99 40.04
N VAL A 21 5.03 20.53 40.21
CA VAL A 21 5.65 21.38 39.19
C VAL A 21 6.11 20.56 37.98
N GLY A 22 6.61 19.33 38.18
CA GLY A 22 6.99 18.41 37.10
C GLY A 22 5.79 17.88 36.30
N ALA A 23 4.70 17.49 36.97
CA ALA A 23 3.49 17.01 36.28
C ALA A 23 2.79 18.11 35.48
N VAL A 24 2.80 19.36 35.96
CA VAL A 24 2.27 20.52 35.21
C VAL A 24 3.15 20.86 34.00
N PHE A 25 4.47 20.64 34.08
CA PHE A 25 5.38 20.81 32.94
C PHE A 25 5.17 19.74 31.86
N TRP A 26 4.94 18.48 32.26
CA TRP A 26 4.65 17.38 31.33
C TRP A 26 3.27 17.48 30.68
N LEU A 27 2.24 17.92 31.42
CA LEU A 27 0.92 18.22 30.84
C LEU A 27 0.98 19.41 29.88
N ALA A 28 1.80 20.43 30.16
CA ALA A 28 2.01 21.55 29.24
C ALA A 28 2.78 21.13 27.98
N ALA A 29 3.80 20.26 28.11
CA ALA A 29 4.55 19.75 26.96
C ALA A 29 3.71 18.81 26.08
N ALA A 30 2.90 17.93 26.68
CA ALA A 30 1.97 17.07 25.96
C ALA A 30 0.87 17.87 25.26
N MET A 31 0.34 18.93 25.90
CA MET A 31 -0.64 19.82 25.25
C MET A 31 -0.05 20.68 24.13
N VAL A 32 1.23 21.08 24.21
CA VAL A 32 1.91 21.79 23.12
C VAL A 32 2.21 20.86 21.94
N LEU A 33 2.56 19.60 22.19
CA LEU A 33 2.74 18.58 21.16
C LEU A 33 1.40 18.23 20.48
N PHE A 34 0.31 18.13 21.26
CA PHE A 34 -1.05 17.92 20.73
C PHE A 34 -1.57 19.14 19.94
N ALA A 35 -1.28 20.36 20.39
CA ALA A 35 -1.65 21.59 19.69
C ALA A 35 -0.85 21.80 18.40
N LEU A 36 0.41 21.38 18.34
CA LEU A 36 1.23 21.40 17.11
C LEU A 36 0.73 20.39 16.07
N ILE A 37 0.25 19.23 16.50
CA ILE A 37 -0.40 18.24 15.62
C ILE A 37 -1.76 18.77 15.11
N PHE A 38 -2.52 19.50 15.93
CA PHE A 38 -3.80 20.09 15.53
C PHE A 38 -3.66 21.34 14.64
N LEU A 39 -2.61 22.14 14.83
CA LEU A 39 -2.31 23.35 14.03
C LEU A 39 -1.69 23.04 12.67
N LEU A 40 -1.11 21.85 12.47
CA LEU A 40 -0.60 21.39 11.17
C LEU A 40 -1.64 20.57 10.37
N GLY A 41 -2.69 20.07 11.03
CA GLY A 41 -3.73 19.22 10.42
C GLY A 41 -5.03 19.93 10.01
N THR A 42 -5.17 21.25 10.19
CA THR A 42 -6.40 21.98 9.79
C THR A 42 -6.11 23.11 8.80
N GLY A 43 -5.62 22.74 7.61
CA GLY A 43 -5.62 23.58 6.43
C GLY A 43 -6.97 23.60 5.71
N ALA A 44 -8.06 23.94 6.41
CA ALA A 44 -9.33 24.28 5.76
C ALA A 44 -9.27 25.73 5.28
N GLY A 45 -8.95 25.93 4.00
CA GLY A 45 -9.08 27.22 3.33
C GLY A 45 -10.52 27.47 2.88
N ILE A 46 -11.28 28.25 3.66
CA ILE A 46 -12.54 28.88 3.20
C ILE A 46 -12.35 30.40 3.15
N LEU A 47 -12.52 30.91 1.91
CA LEU A 47 -12.99 32.22 1.44
C LEU A 47 -12.10 33.47 1.55
N ASN A 48 -11.84 34.04 0.38
CA ASN A 48 -11.90 35.48 0.18
C ASN A 48 -12.79 35.80 -1.05
N PHE A 49 -13.98 36.35 -0.79
CA PHE A 49 -14.77 37.08 -1.77
C PHE A 49 -14.27 38.53 -1.82
N GLY A 50 -14.09 39.07 -3.02
CA GLY A 50 -13.92 40.50 -3.24
C GLY A 50 -14.04 40.86 -4.73
N PRO A 51 -14.72 41.96 -5.09
CA PRO A 51 -15.61 42.00 -6.24
C PRO A 51 -14.93 42.54 -7.50
N VAL A 52 -15.24 41.98 -8.67
CA VAL A 52 -15.03 42.70 -9.93
C VAL A 52 -16.20 42.50 -10.89
N ALA A 53 -17.03 43.54 -10.89
CA ALA A 53 -17.73 44.14 -12.03
C ALA A 53 -18.18 43.21 -13.18
N VAL A 54 -19.49 42.94 -13.16
CA VAL A 54 -20.30 42.80 -14.37
C VAL A 54 -20.08 44.02 -15.26
N LYS A 55 -19.52 43.81 -16.45
CA LYS A 55 -19.66 44.76 -17.57
C LYS A 55 -20.44 44.07 -18.67
N MET A 56 -21.75 44.26 -18.62
CA MET A 56 -22.58 44.14 -19.81
C MET A 56 -22.02 45.10 -20.87
N ARG A 57 -21.76 44.59 -22.07
CA ARG A 57 -21.71 45.40 -23.27
C ARG A 57 -22.56 44.71 -24.34
N GLN A 58 -23.76 45.24 -24.50
CA GLN A 58 -24.53 45.14 -25.74
C GLN A 58 -23.82 45.88 -26.88
N ASP A 59 -24.22 45.50 -28.09
CA ASP A 59 -23.99 46.15 -29.37
C ASP A 59 -22.59 45.95 -29.97
N THR A 60 -22.43 45.51 -31.22
CA THR A 60 -23.22 45.79 -32.42
C THR A 60 -23.13 44.64 -33.42
N GLY A 61 -24.26 44.33 -34.08
CA GLY A 61 -24.31 43.39 -35.19
C GLY A 61 -23.47 43.78 -36.40
N LYS A 62 -23.13 42.77 -37.20
CA LYS A 62 -23.02 42.89 -38.65
C LYS A 62 -23.16 41.50 -39.28
N GLU A 63 -24.35 41.25 -39.80
CA GLU A 63 -24.55 40.36 -40.93
C GLU A 63 -23.68 40.87 -42.10
N ILE A 64 -22.95 39.95 -42.73
CA ILE A 64 -22.66 40.06 -44.16
C ILE A 64 -22.97 38.69 -44.77
N SER A 65 -23.98 38.72 -45.61
CA SER A 65 -24.46 37.68 -46.51
C SER A 65 -23.47 37.36 -47.63
N GLY A 66 -23.54 36.12 -48.12
CA GLY A 66 -23.60 35.87 -49.58
C GLY A 66 -22.42 35.14 -50.20
N GLY A 67 -22.69 33.95 -50.75
CA GLY A 67 -21.85 33.29 -51.76
C GLY A 67 -22.01 31.77 -51.84
N GLY A 68 -23.11 31.27 -52.44
CA GLY A 68 -23.14 29.93 -53.07
C GLY A 68 -22.28 29.92 -54.35
N ILE A 69 -22.03 28.85 -55.12
CA ILE A 69 -22.50 27.46 -55.37
C ILE A 69 -21.31 26.82 -56.22
N PRO A 70 -21.31 25.64 -56.89
CA PRO A 70 -22.05 24.37 -56.80
C PRO A 70 -21.23 23.05 -56.90
N ASN A 71 -21.91 21.98 -56.46
CA ASN A 71 -22.09 20.64 -57.07
C ASN A 71 -21.20 20.16 -58.24
N GLY A 72 -20.75 18.90 -58.08
CA GLY A 72 -20.70 17.87 -59.12
C GLY A 72 -20.37 16.52 -58.45
N GLY A 73 -21.13 15.42 -58.52
CA GLY A 73 -22.21 15.04 -59.41
C GLY A 73 -21.82 13.78 -60.17
N TRP A 74 -22.04 12.58 -59.58
CA TRP A 74 -22.12 11.30 -60.32
C TRP A 74 -23.06 10.30 -59.60
N LYS A 75 -24.36 10.39 -59.92
CA LYS A 75 -25.34 9.30 -60.01
C LYS A 75 -26.04 9.60 -61.35
N THR A 76 -26.11 8.77 -62.39
CA THR A 76 -26.66 7.41 -62.49
C THR A 76 -26.47 6.94 -63.94
N VAL A 77 -25.94 5.74 -64.21
CA VAL A 77 -26.29 4.83 -65.35
C VAL A 77 -25.67 3.47 -64.96
N TYR A 78 -26.35 2.36 -64.67
CA TYR A 78 -27.34 1.61 -65.44
C TYR A 78 -28.22 0.81 -64.48
N ALA A 79 -29.54 0.84 -64.69
CA ALA A 79 -30.44 -0.19 -64.19
C ALA A 79 -31.26 -0.71 -65.38
N ARG A 80 -30.98 -1.94 -65.80
CA ARG A 80 -31.95 -2.81 -66.47
C ARG A 80 -31.70 -4.25 -66.05
N ASN A 81 -32.75 -4.81 -65.46
CA ASN A 81 -33.03 -6.23 -65.24
C ASN A 81 -32.26 -6.90 -64.09
N LEU A 82 -32.89 -6.97 -62.92
CA LEU A 82 -32.91 -8.15 -62.03
C LEU A 82 -34.06 -8.01 -61.00
N PRO A 83 -34.68 -9.12 -60.53
CA PRO A 83 -35.85 -9.09 -59.65
C PRO A 83 -35.51 -8.93 -58.16
N ASP A 84 -36.53 -8.42 -57.47
CA ASP A 84 -36.82 -8.19 -56.04
C ASP A 84 -35.93 -8.79 -54.92
N MET A 85 -35.47 -7.85 -54.07
CA MET A 85 -35.48 -7.85 -52.60
C MET A 85 -35.30 -9.17 -51.84
N GLN A 86 -34.05 -9.62 -51.69
CA GLN A 86 -33.63 -10.46 -50.56
C GLN A 86 -32.11 -10.44 -50.33
N LYS A 87 -31.44 -9.29 -50.54
CA LYS A 87 -29.96 -9.19 -50.50
C LYS A 87 -29.37 -8.10 -49.61
N GLU A 88 -30.17 -7.17 -49.06
CA GLU A 88 -29.62 -6.11 -48.21
C GLU A 88 -29.25 -6.60 -46.80
N GLN A 89 -30.03 -7.51 -46.23
CA GLN A 89 -29.77 -8.07 -44.90
C GLN A 89 -28.53 -9.00 -44.89
N ASP A 90 -28.35 -9.79 -45.96
CA ASP A 90 -27.17 -10.64 -46.14
C ASP A 90 -25.89 -9.84 -46.43
N LEU A 91 -26.00 -8.62 -46.98
CA LEU A 91 -24.84 -7.75 -47.23
C LEU A 91 -24.36 -7.06 -45.95
N GLU A 92 -25.27 -6.64 -45.07
CA GLU A 92 -24.91 -6.03 -43.78
C GLU A 92 -24.25 -7.05 -42.83
N ASP A 93 -24.72 -8.30 -42.80
CA ASP A 93 -24.11 -9.36 -41.99
C ASP A 93 -22.72 -9.79 -42.52
N VAL A 94 -22.45 -9.64 -43.83
CA VAL A 94 -21.14 -9.91 -44.44
C VAL A 94 -20.19 -8.71 -44.34
N LEU A 95 -20.72 -7.49 -44.35
CA LEU A 95 -19.92 -6.27 -44.30
C LEU A 95 -19.64 -5.79 -42.87
N ALA A 96 -20.47 -6.11 -41.88
CA ALA A 96 -20.24 -5.71 -40.49
C ALA A 96 -18.91 -6.23 -39.90
N PRO A 97 -18.48 -7.49 -40.15
CA PRO A 97 -17.15 -7.96 -39.74
C PRO A 97 -16.03 -7.21 -40.47
N LEU A 98 -16.18 -6.95 -41.77
CA LEU A 98 -15.20 -6.25 -42.61
C LEU A 98 -15.08 -4.74 -42.28
N VAL A 99 -16.17 -4.13 -41.82
CA VAL A 99 -16.20 -2.74 -41.34
C VAL A 99 -15.54 -2.65 -39.96
N LYS A 100 -15.83 -3.60 -39.05
CA LYS A 100 -15.10 -3.71 -37.77
C LYS A 100 -13.62 -3.94 -37.96
N GLU A 101 -13.23 -4.85 -38.85
CA GLU A 101 -11.82 -5.15 -39.17
C GLU A 101 -11.11 -3.93 -39.78
N LYS A 102 -11.79 -3.15 -40.64
CA LYS A 102 -11.25 -1.89 -41.20
C LYS A 102 -11.22 -0.74 -40.20
N GLU A 103 -12.17 -0.65 -39.28
CA GLU A 103 -12.15 0.33 -38.19
C GLU A 103 -11.05 0.01 -37.18
N GLU A 104 -10.83 -1.27 -36.87
CA GLU A 104 -9.74 -1.76 -36.04
C GLU A 104 -8.38 -1.57 -36.72
N GLU A 105 -8.27 -1.86 -38.01
CA GLU A 105 -7.08 -1.56 -38.81
C GLU A 105 -6.81 -0.05 -38.91
N GLY A 106 -7.86 0.77 -39.00
CA GLY A 106 -7.78 2.23 -38.95
C GLY A 106 -7.35 2.76 -37.58
N ARG A 107 -7.85 2.18 -36.48
CA ARG A 107 -7.47 2.51 -35.10
C ARG A 107 -6.02 2.10 -34.81
N LEU A 108 -5.60 0.92 -35.25
CA LEU A 108 -4.23 0.42 -35.10
C LEU A 108 -3.22 1.17 -35.98
N ARG A 109 -3.59 1.56 -37.22
CA ARG A 109 -2.75 2.45 -38.04
C ARG A 109 -2.57 3.83 -37.40
N LYS A 110 -3.64 4.35 -36.79
CA LYS A 110 -3.59 5.63 -36.07
C LYS A 110 -2.76 5.50 -34.79
N ALA A 111 -2.87 4.39 -34.06
CA ALA A 111 -1.99 4.07 -32.93
C ALA A 111 -0.52 3.96 -33.37
N ALA A 112 -0.23 3.28 -34.49
CA ALA A 112 1.13 3.16 -35.05
C ALA A 112 1.70 4.50 -35.58
N GLU A 113 0.87 5.38 -36.16
CA GLU A 113 1.29 6.73 -36.55
C GLU A 113 1.53 7.67 -35.36
N VAL A 114 0.82 7.42 -34.25
CA VAL A 114 0.95 8.16 -32.98
C VAL A 114 2.11 7.64 -32.13
N MET A 115 2.49 6.35 -32.26
CA MET A 115 3.66 5.69 -31.65
C MET A 115 5.01 6.15 -32.24
N LYS A 116 5.13 7.40 -32.71
CA LYS A 116 6.41 8.06 -33.02
C LYS A 116 7.19 8.40 -31.74
N MET A 117 7.44 7.40 -30.89
CA MET A 117 8.12 7.54 -29.61
C MET A 117 9.54 6.98 -29.65
N ASP A 118 10.46 7.73 -29.02
CA ASP A 118 11.76 7.26 -28.55
C ASP A 118 11.53 6.36 -27.34
N MET A 119 11.57 5.03 -27.54
CA MET A 119 11.80 4.08 -26.46
C MET A 119 13.31 3.95 -26.23
N PRO A 120 13.84 4.22 -25.03
CA PRO A 120 15.25 3.98 -24.73
C PRO A 120 15.58 2.50 -24.95
N GLY A 121 16.46 2.21 -25.91
CA GLY A 121 16.91 0.84 -26.20
C GLY A 121 16.19 0.08 -27.32
N TYR A 122 15.08 0.60 -27.88
CA TYR A 122 14.38 -0.02 -29.01
C TYR A 122 14.36 0.87 -30.25
N GLY A 123 14.94 0.37 -31.35
CA GLY A 123 14.94 1.06 -32.64
C GLY A 123 13.57 1.08 -33.30
N ARG A 124 13.31 2.11 -34.12
CA ARG A 124 12.06 2.32 -34.88
C ARG A 124 11.57 1.10 -35.66
N GLU A 125 12.50 0.29 -36.20
CA GLU A 125 12.16 -0.93 -36.95
C GLU A 125 11.73 -2.10 -36.03
N SER A 126 12.25 -2.15 -34.80
CA SER A 126 11.81 -3.12 -33.79
C SER A 126 10.38 -2.87 -33.36
N ILE A 127 9.98 -1.60 -33.23
CA ILE A 127 8.61 -1.21 -32.83
C ILE A 127 7.60 -1.53 -33.94
N LEU A 128 7.94 -1.19 -35.20
CA LEU A 128 7.07 -1.47 -36.35
C LEU A 128 6.92 -2.98 -36.61
N SER A 129 7.99 -3.76 -36.45
CA SER A 129 7.89 -5.23 -36.55
C SER A 129 7.10 -5.85 -35.39
N ILE A 130 7.15 -5.28 -34.18
CA ILE A 130 6.30 -5.69 -33.05
C ILE A 130 4.82 -5.53 -33.40
N VAL A 131 4.43 -4.37 -33.93
CA VAL A 131 3.04 -4.05 -34.31
C VAL A 131 2.54 -4.91 -35.49
N GLU A 132 3.39 -5.14 -36.50
CA GLU A 132 3.02 -5.93 -37.68
C GLU A 132 2.91 -7.44 -37.39
N ASP A 133 3.73 -7.99 -36.50
CA ASP A 133 3.64 -9.41 -36.09
C ASP A 133 2.50 -9.67 -35.08
N THR A 134 2.09 -8.67 -34.26
CA THR A 134 0.91 -8.79 -33.38
C THR A 134 -0.41 -8.97 -34.13
N LYS A 135 -0.44 -8.78 -35.46
CA LYS A 135 -1.60 -9.19 -36.28
C LYS A 135 -1.74 -10.72 -36.41
N LYS A 136 -0.74 -11.50 -36.00
CA LYS A 136 -0.75 -12.98 -36.12
C LYS A 136 -0.84 -13.73 -34.78
N ASP A 137 -0.63 -13.05 -33.66
CA ASP A 137 -0.74 -13.62 -32.31
C ASP A 137 -1.33 -12.58 -31.35
N ASN A 138 -2.21 -13.00 -30.44
CA ASN A 138 -2.92 -12.21 -29.40
C ASN A 138 -1.98 -11.50 -28.38
N GLY A 139 -0.94 -10.79 -28.83
CA GLY A 139 0.12 -10.20 -28.01
C GLY A 139 -0.13 -8.79 -27.48
N THR A 140 -1.29 -8.19 -27.78
CA THR A 140 -1.66 -6.84 -27.33
C THR A 140 -2.98 -6.86 -26.60
N LEU A 141 -3.06 -6.17 -25.46
CA LEU A 141 -4.29 -5.93 -24.71
C LEU A 141 -4.70 -4.46 -24.85
N MET A 142 -5.99 -4.22 -25.10
CA MET A 142 -6.61 -2.90 -25.03
C MET A 142 -7.50 -2.89 -23.78
N LEU A 143 -7.11 -2.12 -22.76
CA LEU A 143 -7.76 -2.10 -21.46
C LEU A 143 -7.79 -0.65 -20.96
N ASP A 144 -8.83 -0.26 -20.25
CA ASP A 144 -8.82 1.01 -19.50
C ASP A 144 -8.14 0.75 -18.15
N LEU A 145 -6.85 1.12 -18.03
CA LEU A 145 -6.01 0.77 -16.88
C LEU A 145 -6.16 1.78 -15.74
N ASN A 146 -6.32 3.07 -16.07
CA ASN A 146 -6.52 4.14 -15.10
C ASN A 146 -8.01 4.49 -14.87
N PHE A 147 -8.93 3.79 -15.55
CA PHE A 147 -10.38 3.94 -15.44
C PHE A 147 -10.88 5.33 -15.83
N ASP A 148 -10.19 5.99 -16.78
CA ASP A 148 -10.52 7.34 -17.26
C ASP A 148 -11.51 7.34 -18.44
N GLY A 149 -11.94 6.16 -18.90
CA GLY A 149 -12.85 5.95 -20.02
C GLY A 149 -12.16 5.85 -21.38
N TRP A 150 -10.82 5.90 -21.43
CA TRP A 150 -10.04 5.69 -22.65
C TRP A 150 -9.32 4.34 -22.61
N GLU A 151 -9.14 3.76 -23.80
CA GLU A 151 -8.39 2.51 -23.91
C GLU A 151 -6.88 2.79 -23.86
N ASP A 152 -6.20 2.12 -22.96
CA ASP A 152 -4.75 2.02 -22.86
C ASP A 152 -4.24 0.76 -23.59
N ILE A 153 -2.92 0.66 -23.75
CA ILE A 153 -2.28 -0.45 -24.49
C ILE A 153 -1.29 -1.17 -23.59
N CYS A 154 -1.40 -2.50 -23.51
CA CYS A 154 -0.35 -3.36 -22.96
C CYS A 154 0.19 -4.29 -24.06
N ILE A 155 1.50 -4.21 -24.32
CA ILE A 155 2.19 -4.98 -25.35
C ILE A 155 3.01 -6.08 -24.68
N ARG A 156 2.73 -7.34 -25.05
CA ARG A 156 3.45 -8.51 -24.53
C ARG A 156 4.93 -8.45 -24.91
N GLU A 157 5.80 -8.69 -23.94
CA GLU A 157 7.24 -8.86 -24.20
C GLU A 157 7.50 -10.16 -24.97
N ARG A 158 8.28 -10.07 -26.06
CA ARG A 158 8.63 -11.23 -26.88
C ARG A 158 9.55 -12.18 -26.10
N TYR A 159 9.38 -13.48 -26.32
CA TYR A 159 10.24 -14.55 -25.78
C TYR A 159 10.10 -14.88 -24.28
N VAL A 160 9.12 -14.31 -23.59
CA VAL A 160 8.70 -14.83 -22.28
C VAL A 160 7.73 -16.00 -22.51
N ASP A 161 8.31 -17.21 -22.58
CA ASP A 161 7.57 -18.47 -22.62
C ASP A 161 7.38 -19.00 -21.19
N GLY A 162 6.12 -19.20 -20.79
CA GLY A 162 5.78 -19.69 -19.45
C GLY A 162 4.41 -19.20 -18.98
N GLY A 163 4.02 -19.56 -17.76
CA GLY A 163 2.73 -19.15 -17.16
C GLY A 163 2.68 -17.69 -16.69
N ASN A 164 3.80 -16.95 -16.76
CA ASN A 164 3.90 -15.55 -16.36
C ASN A 164 4.22 -14.71 -17.61
N ILE A 165 3.22 -14.05 -18.16
CA ILE A 165 3.33 -13.25 -19.38
C ILE A 165 3.57 -11.80 -19.00
N LEU A 166 4.72 -11.24 -19.37
CA LEU A 166 5.08 -9.84 -19.10
C LEU A 166 4.54 -8.91 -20.19
N TYR A 167 4.01 -7.76 -19.78
CA TYR A 167 3.48 -6.71 -20.66
C TYR A 167 4.11 -5.36 -20.36
N HIS A 168 4.45 -4.60 -21.39
CA HIS A 168 4.75 -3.17 -21.33
C HIS A 168 3.44 -2.40 -21.48
N CYS A 169 3.01 -1.71 -20.43
CA CYS A 169 1.75 -0.98 -20.40
C CYS A 169 1.96 0.53 -20.60
N MET A 170 1.11 1.11 -21.44
CA MET A 170 1.18 2.49 -21.88
C MET A 170 -0.18 3.17 -21.72
N LEU A 171 -0.22 4.31 -21.05
CA LEU A 171 -1.44 5.09 -20.82
C LEU A 171 -1.72 6.07 -21.96
N TRP A 172 -2.98 6.25 -22.33
CA TRP A 172 -3.40 7.26 -23.30
C TRP A 172 -3.38 8.67 -22.69
N ASN A 173 -2.42 9.50 -23.11
CA ASN A 173 -2.40 10.91 -22.73
C ASN A 173 -3.32 11.71 -23.65
N GLN A 174 -4.52 12.04 -23.16
CA GLN A 174 -5.53 12.81 -23.91
C GLN A 174 -5.03 14.20 -24.34
N GLN A 175 -4.24 14.88 -23.51
CA GLN A 175 -3.75 16.24 -23.78
C GLN A 175 -2.69 16.26 -24.89
N LYS A 176 -1.80 15.26 -24.89
CA LYS A 176 -0.72 15.10 -25.88
C LYS A 176 -1.15 14.27 -27.09
N HIS A 177 -2.34 13.67 -27.04
CA HIS A 177 -2.87 12.74 -28.05
C HIS A 177 -1.89 11.62 -28.40
N ARG A 178 -1.26 11.01 -27.39
CA ARG A 178 -0.31 9.91 -27.56
C ARG A 178 -0.29 8.96 -26.37
N TYR A 179 0.08 7.70 -26.62
CA TYR A 179 0.39 6.76 -25.55
C TYR A 179 1.71 7.13 -24.90
N GLU A 180 1.82 7.02 -23.57
CA GLU A 180 3.05 7.20 -22.81
C GLU A 180 3.33 5.95 -21.99
N PHE A 181 4.58 5.47 -21.98
CA PHE A 181 4.95 4.32 -21.16
C PHE A 181 4.67 4.59 -19.69
N SER A 182 4.11 3.60 -18.99
CA SER A 182 3.80 3.68 -17.57
C SER A 182 4.57 2.66 -16.76
N THR A 183 4.36 1.36 -17.01
CA THR A 183 4.94 0.30 -16.18
C THR A 183 5.03 -1.04 -16.93
N MET A 184 5.64 -2.04 -16.29
CA MET A 184 5.64 -3.42 -16.74
C MET A 184 4.92 -4.33 -15.74
N LEU A 185 3.96 -5.13 -16.22
CA LEU A 185 3.12 -5.97 -15.37
C LEU A 185 2.95 -7.38 -15.94
N TYR A 186 2.79 -8.36 -15.05
CA TYR A 186 2.53 -9.75 -15.44
C TYR A 186 1.04 -10.06 -15.49
N ASN A 187 0.61 -10.79 -16.51
CA ASN A 187 -0.74 -11.37 -16.62
C ASN A 187 -1.84 -10.35 -16.28
N VAL A 188 -1.83 -9.22 -16.99
CA VAL A 188 -2.64 -8.05 -16.70
C VAL A 188 -4.13 -8.31 -16.93
N GLU A 189 -4.93 -8.08 -15.89
CA GLU A 189 -6.39 -8.07 -15.94
C GLU A 189 -6.93 -6.82 -15.25
N THR A 190 -8.13 -6.37 -15.62
CA THR A 190 -8.81 -5.22 -14.98
C THR A 190 -10.08 -5.67 -14.28
N ASP A 191 -10.31 -5.14 -13.07
CA ASP A 191 -11.56 -5.29 -12.33
C ASP A 191 -12.30 -3.96 -12.35
N THR A 192 -13.29 -3.86 -13.23
CA THR A 192 -14.08 -2.63 -13.40
C THR A 192 -14.96 -2.30 -12.20
N LYS A 193 -15.29 -3.29 -11.35
CA LYS A 193 -16.11 -3.07 -10.16
C LYS A 193 -15.30 -2.40 -9.05
N ASN A 194 -14.09 -2.87 -8.82
CA ASN A 194 -13.21 -2.35 -7.78
C ASN A 194 -12.26 -1.25 -8.29
N GLN A 195 -12.19 -1.05 -9.61
CA GLN A 195 -11.28 -0.12 -10.28
C GLN A 195 -9.82 -0.37 -9.92
N TRP A 196 -9.39 -1.63 -10.07
CA TRP A 196 -7.99 -2.01 -9.93
C TRP A 196 -7.52 -2.88 -11.10
N ILE A 197 -6.20 -2.96 -11.25
CA ILE A 197 -5.50 -3.87 -12.14
C ILE A 197 -5.04 -5.06 -11.32
N SER A 198 -5.33 -6.28 -11.75
CA SER A 198 -4.88 -7.51 -11.11
C SER A 198 -3.78 -8.17 -11.93
N CYS A 199 -2.73 -8.60 -11.25
CA CYS A 199 -1.57 -9.27 -11.83
C CYS A 199 -1.34 -10.59 -11.08
N ARG A 200 -1.81 -11.70 -11.66
CA ARG A 200 -1.63 -13.04 -11.05
C ARG A 200 -0.46 -13.76 -11.68
N TYR A 201 0.53 -14.14 -10.90
CA TYR A 201 1.71 -14.85 -11.40
C TYR A 201 2.07 -16.07 -10.54
N LYS A 202 2.64 -17.08 -11.19
CA LYS A 202 3.10 -18.32 -10.58
C LYS A 202 4.51 -18.13 -10.04
N LYS A 203 4.72 -18.43 -8.76
CA LYS A 203 6.02 -18.35 -8.06
C LYS A 203 6.67 -19.72 -7.89
N GLY A 204 5.89 -20.79 -7.84
CA GLY A 204 6.33 -22.18 -7.72
C GLY A 204 5.26 -23.15 -8.21
N GLU A 205 5.49 -24.47 -8.11
CA GLU A 205 4.60 -25.49 -8.70
C GLU A 205 3.13 -25.34 -8.28
N ALA A 206 2.89 -25.01 -7.01
CA ALA A 206 1.57 -24.80 -6.39
C ALA A 206 1.52 -23.51 -5.55
N TRP A 207 2.25 -22.48 -5.99
CA TRP A 207 2.35 -21.20 -5.31
C TRP A 207 2.06 -20.06 -6.29
N TYR A 208 0.99 -19.32 -6.03
CA TYR A 208 0.53 -18.18 -6.83
C TYR A 208 0.52 -16.91 -5.98
N CYS A 209 0.84 -15.79 -6.63
CA CYS A 209 0.70 -14.46 -6.07
C CYS A 209 -0.22 -13.64 -6.97
N THR A 210 -1.08 -12.83 -6.38
CA THR A 210 -1.88 -11.82 -7.09
C THR A 210 -1.61 -10.47 -6.45
N THR A 211 -1.05 -9.55 -7.20
CA THR A 211 -0.93 -8.14 -6.81
C THR A 211 -2.04 -7.35 -7.49
N CYS A 212 -2.71 -6.47 -6.75
CA CYS A 212 -3.68 -5.54 -7.29
C CYS A 212 -3.16 -4.12 -7.14
N TYR A 213 -3.31 -3.33 -8.20
CA TYR A 213 -2.81 -1.97 -8.28
C TYR A 213 -3.89 -0.98 -8.71
N ARG A 214 -3.71 0.29 -8.38
CA ARG A 214 -4.58 1.38 -8.84
C ARG A 214 -3.74 2.61 -9.17
N TYR A 215 -4.10 3.31 -10.25
CA TYR A 215 -3.49 4.59 -10.56
C TYR A 215 -4.00 5.70 -9.64
N ASP A 216 -3.11 6.61 -9.26
CA ASP A 216 -3.49 7.88 -8.64
C ASP A 216 -3.76 8.97 -9.70
N ASP A 217 -4.16 10.16 -9.25
CA ASP A 217 -4.46 11.31 -10.12
C ASP A 217 -3.22 11.85 -10.86
N GLU A 218 -2.01 11.47 -10.43
CA GLU A 218 -0.74 11.83 -11.06
C GLU A 218 -0.27 10.78 -12.08
N GLY A 219 -1.05 9.70 -12.28
CA GLY A 219 -0.72 8.60 -13.19
C GLY A 219 0.37 7.69 -12.64
N GLN A 220 0.59 7.67 -11.32
CA GLN A 220 1.47 6.72 -10.64
C GLN A 220 0.68 5.46 -10.26
N LEU A 221 1.29 4.29 -10.41
CA LEU A 221 0.65 3.02 -10.10
C LEU A 221 0.99 2.57 -8.67
N HIS A 222 -0.02 2.34 -7.83
CA HIS A 222 0.14 1.99 -6.41
C HIS A 222 -0.42 0.60 -6.10
N LEU A 223 0.31 -0.21 -5.32
CA LEU A 223 -0.20 -1.47 -4.76
C LEU A 223 -1.33 -1.16 -3.77
N VAL A 224 -2.46 -1.85 -3.94
CA VAL A 224 -3.61 -1.74 -3.02
C VAL A 224 -3.93 -3.06 -2.33
N ARG A 225 -3.59 -4.20 -2.94
CA ARG A 225 -3.85 -5.52 -2.37
C ARG A 225 -2.81 -6.53 -2.84
N TYR A 226 -2.49 -7.46 -1.96
CA TYR A 226 -1.63 -8.60 -2.23
C TYR A 226 -2.30 -9.88 -1.72
N VAL A 227 -2.35 -10.91 -2.57
CA VAL A 227 -2.86 -12.23 -2.21
C VAL A 227 -1.79 -13.26 -2.55
N GLU A 228 -1.49 -14.14 -1.60
CA GLU A 228 -0.61 -15.29 -1.79
C GLU A 228 -1.41 -16.57 -1.53
N GLU A 229 -1.36 -17.50 -2.48
CA GLU A 229 -1.97 -18.83 -2.39
C GLU A 229 -0.84 -19.87 -2.47
N ASN A 230 -0.64 -20.65 -1.42
CA ASN A 230 0.40 -21.67 -1.34
C ASN A 230 -0.23 -23.01 -0.93
N GLU A 231 -0.43 -23.89 -1.91
CA GLU A 231 -1.07 -25.20 -1.69
C GLU A 231 -0.08 -26.29 -1.22
N ALA A 232 1.18 -25.91 -0.93
CA ALA A 232 2.13 -26.84 -0.34
C ALA A 232 1.60 -27.37 1.00
N LYS A 233 1.79 -28.67 1.27
CA LYS A 233 1.25 -29.34 2.47
C LYS A 233 1.79 -28.76 3.78
N ASP A 234 2.99 -28.21 3.74
CA ASP A 234 3.72 -27.61 4.85
C ASP A 234 3.67 -26.07 4.82
N ALA A 235 2.88 -25.47 3.93
CA ALA A 235 2.68 -24.02 3.90
C ALA A 235 2.11 -23.53 5.24
N LEU A 236 2.79 -22.56 5.85
CA LEU A 236 2.32 -21.98 7.10
C LEU A 236 1.01 -21.22 6.91
N PHE A 237 0.94 -20.42 5.85
CA PHE A 237 -0.24 -19.72 5.36
C PHE A 237 -0.62 -20.34 4.02
N GLN A 238 -1.78 -20.99 3.95
CA GLN A 238 -2.30 -21.52 2.68
C GLN A 238 -2.81 -20.38 1.80
N GLN A 239 -3.40 -19.37 2.44
CA GLN A 239 -3.85 -18.15 1.83
C GLN A 239 -3.49 -16.98 2.73
N LEU A 240 -2.80 -15.98 2.18
CA LEU A 240 -2.50 -14.72 2.86
C LEU A 240 -3.01 -13.57 2.01
N GLU A 241 -3.84 -12.72 2.59
CA GLU A 241 -4.42 -11.55 1.96
C GLU A 241 -4.08 -10.29 2.76
N LEU A 242 -3.43 -9.35 2.08
CA LEU A 242 -2.98 -8.08 2.64
C LEU A 242 -3.56 -6.93 1.83
N THR A 243 -4.16 -5.96 2.50
CA THR A 243 -4.59 -4.69 1.89
C THR A 243 -3.67 -3.59 2.36
N TYR A 244 -3.01 -2.90 1.43
CA TYR A 244 -2.11 -1.80 1.79
C TYR A 244 -2.90 -0.49 1.93
N VAL A 245 -2.58 0.29 2.96
CA VAL A 245 -3.23 1.56 3.30
C VAL A 245 -2.18 2.66 3.36
N GLU A 246 -2.23 3.57 2.39
CA GLU A 246 -1.45 4.82 2.43
C GLU A 246 -2.18 5.82 3.33
N ASP A 247 -1.69 6.00 4.56
CA ASP A 247 -2.28 6.91 5.56
C ASP A 247 -1.90 8.39 5.35
N GLY A 248 -1.10 8.70 4.33
CA GLY A 248 -0.70 10.07 3.97
C GLY A 248 0.24 10.77 4.96
N GLY A 249 0.79 10.03 5.92
CA GLY A 249 1.78 10.52 6.86
C GLY A 249 3.13 10.89 6.20
N PRO A 250 3.97 11.68 6.88
CA PRO A 250 5.27 12.12 6.35
C PRO A 250 6.30 10.99 6.16
N TYR A 251 6.08 9.85 6.81
CA TYR A 251 6.96 8.67 6.74
C TYR A 251 6.35 7.51 5.96
N THR A 252 5.15 7.68 5.42
CA THR A 252 4.40 6.62 4.73
C THR A 252 5.14 6.22 3.46
N LEU A 253 5.42 4.93 3.36
CA LEU A 253 6.14 4.38 2.21
C LEU A 253 5.16 4.12 1.07
N LYS A 254 5.06 5.05 0.11
CA LYS A 254 4.17 4.90 -1.04
C LYS A 254 4.44 3.59 -1.78
N ALA A 255 3.41 2.82 -2.10
CA ALA A 255 3.58 1.50 -2.71
C ALA A 255 3.67 1.57 -4.23
N LYS A 256 4.58 2.41 -4.75
CA LYS A 256 4.74 2.64 -6.18
C LYS A 256 5.30 1.40 -6.86
N ALA A 257 4.64 0.98 -7.94
CA ALA A 257 5.12 -0.06 -8.84
C ALA A 257 6.09 0.56 -9.86
N ASP A 258 7.33 0.78 -9.43
CA ASP A 258 8.41 1.37 -10.22
C ASP A 258 9.71 0.56 -10.14
N GLU A 259 10.79 1.08 -10.71
CA GLU A 259 12.09 0.39 -10.76
C GLU A 259 12.70 0.13 -9.37
N GLU A 260 12.26 0.85 -8.33
CA GLU A 260 12.76 0.69 -6.96
C GLU A 260 12.13 -0.52 -6.25
N ASN A 261 11.08 -1.13 -6.82
CA ASN A 261 10.39 -2.31 -6.28
C ASN A 261 9.92 -2.14 -4.82
N GLN A 262 9.49 -0.93 -4.45
CA GLN A 262 9.08 -0.61 -3.07
C GLN A 262 7.89 -1.45 -2.60
N GLU A 263 7.00 -1.83 -3.51
CA GLU A 263 5.87 -2.72 -3.25
C GLU A 263 6.31 -4.12 -2.78
N HIS A 264 7.44 -4.62 -3.30
CA HIS A 264 7.99 -5.90 -2.88
C HIS A 264 8.58 -5.83 -1.46
N ILE A 265 9.23 -4.72 -1.12
CA ILE A 265 9.76 -4.46 0.22
C ILE A 265 8.62 -4.37 1.22
N LEU A 266 7.55 -3.61 0.88
CA LEU A 266 6.34 -3.47 1.69
C LEU A 266 5.69 -4.80 2.04
N VAL A 267 5.45 -5.63 1.03
CA VAL A 267 4.86 -6.96 1.23
C VAL A 267 5.80 -7.85 2.05
N SER A 268 7.12 -7.76 1.84
CA SER A 268 8.10 -8.55 2.60
C SER A 268 8.11 -8.17 4.09
N MET A 269 8.10 -6.87 4.41
CA MET A 269 7.95 -6.38 5.78
C MET A 269 6.69 -6.93 6.44
N ALA A 270 5.55 -6.81 5.76
CA ALA A 270 4.27 -7.25 6.31
C ALA A 270 4.26 -8.77 6.56
N LYS A 271 4.78 -9.55 5.61
CA LYS A 271 4.89 -11.01 5.75
C LYS A 271 5.80 -11.41 6.90
N GLN A 272 6.98 -10.80 7.01
CA GLN A 272 7.91 -11.10 8.10
C GLN A 272 7.29 -10.76 9.45
N ALA A 273 6.65 -9.60 9.57
CA ALA A 273 5.97 -9.20 10.80
C ALA A 273 4.86 -10.21 11.20
N LEU A 274 4.04 -10.68 10.25
CA LEU A 274 3.01 -11.69 10.55
C LEU A 274 3.60 -13.07 10.89
N LEU A 275 4.74 -13.44 10.31
CA LEU A 275 5.49 -14.63 10.69
C LEU A 275 6.00 -14.53 12.14
N GLU A 276 6.54 -13.38 12.52
CA GLU A 276 6.98 -13.09 13.89
C GLU A 276 5.80 -13.08 14.87
N LEU A 277 4.66 -12.48 14.50
CA LEU A 277 3.43 -12.52 15.29
C LEU A 277 2.97 -13.96 15.56
N TYR A 278 2.92 -14.81 14.53
CA TYR A 278 2.60 -16.24 14.68
C TYR A 278 3.67 -16.95 15.53
N GLY A 279 4.95 -16.63 15.29
CA GLY A 279 6.07 -17.15 16.06
C GLY A 279 5.93 -16.86 17.55
N TRP A 280 5.42 -15.69 17.92
CA TRP A 280 5.30 -15.27 19.31
C TRP A 280 3.99 -15.74 19.96
N THR A 281 2.87 -15.51 19.29
CA THR A 281 1.53 -15.74 19.85
C THR A 281 0.95 -17.12 19.54
N GLY A 282 1.39 -17.73 18.45
CA GLY A 282 0.78 -18.92 17.85
C GLY A 282 -0.46 -18.63 17.00
N ASP A 283 -0.89 -17.36 16.89
CA ASP A 283 -2.08 -17.00 16.12
C ASP A 283 -1.74 -16.71 14.67
N LYS A 284 -2.59 -17.19 13.76
CA LYS A 284 -2.42 -16.96 12.33
C LYS A 284 -3.41 -15.91 11.87
N VAL A 285 -2.91 -14.75 11.47
CA VAL A 285 -3.72 -13.71 10.83
C VAL A 285 -3.48 -13.78 9.33
N GLU A 286 -4.44 -14.38 8.62
CA GLU A 286 -4.38 -14.61 7.18
C GLU A 286 -4.97 -13.46 6.35
N ASN A 287 -5.72 -12.56 6.98
CA ASN A 287 -6.33 -11.40 6.34
C ASN A 287 -6.08 -10.16 7.20
N ALA A 288 -5.42 -9.14 6.64
CA ALA A 288 -5.17 -7.88 7.36
C ALA A 288 -5.03 -6.69 6.41
N CYS A 289 -5.29 -5.49 6.95
CA CYS A 289 -4.83 -4.25 6.37
C CYS A 289 -3.51 -3.83 7.03
N PHE A 290 -2.61 -3.20 6.28
CA PHE A 290 -1.35 -2.71 6.83
C PHE A 290 -0.95 -1.36 6.26
N SER A 291 -0.25 -0.56 7.07
CA SER A 291 0.51 0.62 6.66
C SER A 291 1.97 0.39 7.01
N ALA A 292 2.87 0.97 6.24
CA ALA A 292 4.30 0.86 6.50
C ALA A 292 5.01 2.18 6.22
N THR A 293 6.17 2.31 6.85
CA THR A 293 6.98 3.53 6.82
C THR A 293 8.35 3.27 6.23
N ASN A 294 8.97 4.32 5.70
CA ASN A 294 10.34 4.30 5.19
C ASN A 294 11.42 4.09 6.27
N ILE A 295 11.06 4.12 7.56
CA ILE A 295 11.95 3.81 8.70
C ILE A 295 11.85 2.34 9.16
N GLY A 296 11.24 1.47 8.35
CA GLY A 296 11.13 0.04 8.63
C GLY A 296 10.09 -0.31 9.68
N SER A 297 9.02 0.49 9.83
CA SER A 297 7.88 0.13 10.68
C SER A 297 6.67 -0.30 9.86
N VAL A 298 5.97 -1.33 10.32
CA VAL A 298 4.70 -1.83 9.77
C VAL A 298 3.67 -1.96 10.89
N VAL A 299 2.43 -1.55 10.61
CA VAL A 299 1.30 -1.63 11.53
C VAL A 299 0.14 -2.34 10.86
N PHE A 300 -0.66 -3.06 11.65
CA PHE A 300 -1.78 -3.86 11.15
C PHE A 300 -3.11 -3.54 11.83
N GLY A 301 -4.15 -3.47 11.00
CA GLY A 301 -5.56 -3.35 11.38
C GLY A 301 -6.39 -4.35 10.58
N MET A 302 -7.64 -4.59 10.97
CA MET A 302 -8.50 -5.53 10.22
C MET A 302 -9.09 -4.90 8.97
N THR A 303 -9.31 -3.59 8.99
CA THR A 303 -9.89 -2.81 7.90
C THR A 303 -9.07 -1.53 7.65
N PRO A 304 -9.24 -0.86 6.50
CA PRO A 304 -8.60 0.44 6.28
C PRO A 304 -9.04 1.48 7.31
N GLU A 305 -10.29 1.42 7.76
CA GLU A 305 -10.85 2.28 8.82
C GLU A 305 -10.22 1.99 10.20
N ASP A 306 -9.72 0.77 10.43
CA ASP A 306 -8.96 0.48 11.65
C ASP A 306 -7.58 1.15 11.61
N ILE A 307 -6.91 1.15 10.46
CA ILE A 307 -5.63 1.88 10.27
C ILE A 307 -5.84 3.38 10.49
N GLU A 308 -6.84 3.97 9.82
CA GLU A 308 -7.16 5.41 9.92
C GLU A 308 -7.44 5.85 11.35
N HIS A 309 -8.17 5.04 12.12
CA HIS A 309 -8.51 5.32 13.52
C HIS A 309 -7.50 4.76 14.53
N SER A 310 -6.31 4.32 14.09
CA SER A 310 -5.25 3.75 14.94
C SER A 310 -5.72 2.56 15.81
N ARG A 311 -6.69 1.77 15.33
CA ARG A 311 -7.12 0.49 15.90
C ARG A 311 -6.16 -0.61 15.45
N ILE A 312 -4.92 -0.47 15.87
CA ILE A 312 -3.80 -1.33 15.48
C ILE A 312 -3.73 -2.54 16.41
N PHE A 313 -3.82 -3.75 15.86
CA PHE A 313 -3.70 -4.98 16.64
C PHE A 313 -2.26 -5.48 16.76
N TYR A 314 -1.41 -5.12 15.81
CA TYR A 314 0.00 -5.49 15.80
C TYR A 314 0.84 -4.40 15.15
N SER A 315 1.99 -4.11 15.75
CA SER A 315 2.99 -3.19 15.24
C SER A 315 4.37 -3.83 15.32
N ARG A 316 5.19 -3.62 14.30
CA ARG A 316 6.57 -4.10 14.23
C ARG A 316 7.45 -3.02 13.61
N CYS A 317 8.50 -2.60 14.32
CA CYS A 317 9.57 -1.76 13.78
C CYS A 317 10.85 -2.57 13.72
N PHE A 318 11.42 -2.80 12.55
CA PHE A 318 12.61 -3.65 12.37
C PHE A 318 13.91 -3.02 12.88
N GLY A 319 13.92 -1.71 13.13
CA GLY A 319 15.11 -0.97 13.55
C GLY A 319 16.02 -0.59 12.38
N ALA A 320 17.04 0.24 12.69
CA ALA A 320 17.89 0.87 11.67
C ALA A 320 18.86 -0.09 10.97
N ASP A 321 19.19 -1.22 11.58
CA ASP A 321 20.20 -2.18 11.09
C ASP A 321 19.64 -3.26 10.16
N THR A 322 18.54 -2.97 9.46
CA THR A 322 17.85 -3.93 8.58
C THR A 322 17.65 -3.40 7.17
N GLU A 323 17.42 -4.30 6.22
CA GLU A 323 17.14 -3.94 4.81
C GLU A 323 15.83 -3.15 4.63
N PHE A 324 14.98 -3.12 5.66
CA PHE A 324 13.71 -2.40 5.66
C PHE A 324 13.84 -0.92 6.04
N HIS A 325 15.05 -0.48 6.41
CA HIS A 325 15.33 0.90 6.76
C HIS A 325 15.76 1.72 5.54
N LEU A 326 14.84 2.48 4.96
CA LEU A 326 15.01 3.17 3.67
C LEU A 326 15.41 4.65 3.82
N ASP A 327 15.12 5.30 4.94
CA ASP A 327 15.29 6.75 5.12
C ASP A 327 16.64 7.18 5.73
N GLY A 328 17.57 6.24 5.95
CA GLY A 328 18.86 6.54 6.59
C GLY A 328 18.76 7.11 8.01
N TYR A 329 17.57 7.10 8.62
CA TYR A 329 17.33 7.53 9.99
C TYR A 329 17.89 6.53 11.03
N GLU A 330 19.16 6.68 11.41
CA GLU A 330 19.92 5.73 12.25
C GLU A 330 19.38 5.52 13.69
N LYS A 331 18.28 6.17 14.08
CA LYS A 331 17.73 6.10 15.45
C LYS A 331 16.48 5.23 15.56
N SER A 332 16.17 4.44 14.53
CA SER A 332 15.05 3.49 14.58
C SER A 332 15.41 2.31 15.48
N ILE A 333 14.63 2.10 16.55
CA ILE A 333 14.86 1.03 17.52
C ILE A 333 13.88 -0.10 17.23
N SER A 334 14.40 -1.32 17.19
CA SER A 334 13.55 -2.48 16.98
C SER A 334 12.49 -2.57 18.09
N SER A 335 11.25 -2.80 17.69
CA SER A 335 10.14 -2.96 18.63
C SER A 335 9.03 -3.80 18.03
N LEU A 336 8.21 -4.38 18.89
CA LEU A 336 6.98 -5.06 18.52
C LEU A 336 5.92 -4.89 19.60
N SER A 337 4.68 -4.68 19.18
CA SER A 337 3.53 -4.49 20.07
C SER A 337 2.33 -5.31 19.60
N VAL A 338 1.66 -6.00 20.51
CA VAL A 338 0.46 -6.81 20.26
C VAL A 338 -0.67 -6.36 21.16
N VAL A 339 -1.81 -6.04 20.57
CA VAL A 339 -3.07 -5.89 21.30
C VAL A 339 -3.83 -7.20 21.15
N SER A 340 -4.16 -7.89 22.25
CA SER A 340 -4.91 -9.14 22.19
C SER A 340 -6.42 -8.90 22.16
N LYS A 341 -7.20 -9.87 21.67
CA LYS A 341 -8.68 -9.85 21.73
C LYS A 341 -9.24 -9.73 23.15
N ARG A 342 -8.41 -10.03 24.16
CA ARG A 342 -8.77 -9.90 25.58
C ARG A 342 -8.63 -8.46 26.08
N SER A 343 -7.78 -7.65 25.45
CA SER A 343 -7.58 -6.24 25.80
C SER A 343 -8.46 -5.30 24.97
N ALA A 344 -8.67 -5.57 23.68
CA ALA A 344 -9.45 -4.71 22.80
C ALA A 344 -10.38 -5.49 21.85
N TRP A 345 -11.57 -4.94 21.60
CA TRP A 345 -12.62 -5.56 20.80
C TRP A 345 -12.32 -5.66 19.30
N PHE A 346 -11.43 -4.81 18.78
CA PHE A 346 -11.07 -4.78 17.35
C PHE A 346 -9.95 -5.77 17.01
N SER A 347 -9.23 -6.29 18.01
CA SER A 347 -8.09 -7.17 17.75
C SER A 347 -8.55 -8.60 17.43
N PRO A 348 -8.02 -9.21 16.36
CA PRO A 348 -8.23 -10.63 16.09
C PRO A 348 -7.36 -11.53 16.98
N VAL A 349 -6.29 -10.98 17.58
CA VAL A 349 -5.15 -11.78 18.06
C VAL A 349 -5.47 -12.51 19.35
N SER A 350 -5.21 -13.81 19.36
CA SER A 350 -5.32 -14.68 20.52
C SER A 350 -3.98 -15.27 20.88
N TRP A 351 -3.58 -15.19 22.15
CA TRP A 351 -2.48 -16.00 22.61
C TRP A 351 -2.89 -17.49 22.60
N HIS A 352 -2.09 -18.31 21.90
CA HIS A 352 -2.19 -19.78 21.91
C HIS A 352 -0.94 -20.42 22.52
N LYS A 353 0.16 -19.66 22.63
CA LYS A 353 1.37 -20.04 23.33
C LYS A 353 1.35 -19.46 24.75
N PHE A 354 1.43 -20.34 25.74
CA PHE A 354 1.46 -19.98 27.16
C PHE A 354 2.48 -20.84 27.90
N PRO A 355 3.01 -20.34 29.03
CA PRO A 355 3.81 -21.20 29.89
C PRO A 355 2.96 -22.33 30.46
N ASN A 356 3.62 -23.43 30.82
CA ASN A 356 2.97 -24.51 31.56
C ASN A 356 2.63 -24.01 32.98
N TRP A 357 1.36 -24.12 33.37
CA TRP A 357 0.88 -23.72 34.71
C TRP A 357 1.08 -22.23 35.05
N PRO A 358 0.54 -21.30 34.24
CA PRO A 358 0.73 -19.86 34.47
C PRO A 358 0.22 -19.39 35.85
N GLY A 359 -0.74 -20.11 36.45
CA GLY A 359 -1.28 -19.80 37.77
C GLY A 359 -0.26 -19.91 38.91
N ASP A 360 0.76 -20.75 38.75
CA ASP A 360 1.78 -21.01 39.78
C ASP A 360 3.03 -20.14 39.62
N MET A 361 3.17 -19.48 38.47
CA MET A 361 4.27 -18.58 38.18
C MET A 361 4.03 -17.19 38.77
N THR A 362 5.10 -16.51 39.14
CA THR A 362 5.14 -15.08 39.42
C THR A 362 5.00 -14.26 38.13
N ASP A 363 4.71 -12.97 38.25
CA ASP A 363 4.70 -12.07 37.08
C ASP A 363 6.09 -11.99 36.42
N GLU A 364 7.16 -11.99 37.21
CA GLU A 364 8.54 -11.99 36.72
C GLU A 364 8.83 -13.23 35.85
N GLU A 365 8.47 -14.43 36.34
CA GLU A 365 8.65 -15.68 35.59
C GLU A 365 7.82 -15.70 34.30
N ILE A 366 6.62 -15.12 34.29
CA ILE A 366 5.82 -15.00 33.06
C ILE A 366 6.46 -14.04 32.07
N VAL A 367 6.95 -12.88 32.53
CA VAL A 367 7.64 -11.92 31.66
C VAL A 367 8.89 -12.54 31.05
N ILE A 368 9.71 -13.24 31.84
CA ILE A 368 10.86 -14.00 31.34
C ILE A 368 10.41 -14.99 30.27
N TRP A 369 9.36 -15.77 30.54
CA TRP A 369 8.88 -16.77 29.59
C TRP A 369 8.47 -16.15 28.26
N TYR A 370 7.63 -15.12 28.25
CA TYR A 370 7.21 -14.46 27.01
C TYR A 370 8.39 -13.81 26.28
N PHE A 371 9.33 -13.21 27.02
CA PHE A 371 10.51 -12.58 26.46
C PHE A 371 11.40 -13.61 25.74
N GLU A 372 11.68 -14.74 26.36
CA GLU A 372 12.52 -15.79 25.74
C GLU A 372 11.83 -16.50 24.56
N GLN A 373 10.54 -16.28 24.34
CA GLN A 373 9.82 -16.74 23.15
C GLN A 373 9.76 -15.67 22.03
N LEU A 374 10.34 -14.48 22.24
CA LEU A 374 10.33 -13.44 21.23
C LEU A 374 11.10 -13.88 19.98
N PRO A 375 10.54 -13.65 18.78
CA PRO A 375 11.27 -13.90 17.53
C PRO A 375 12.57 -13.09 17.43
N THR A 376 12.61 -11.90 18.05
CA THR A 376 13.71 -10.94 17.94
C THR A 376 14.90 -11.22 18.86
N VAL A 377 14.77 -12.13 19.83
CA VAL A 377 15.86 -12.43 20.78
C VAL A 377 16.66 -13.67 20.40
N GLU A 378 16.32 -14.33 19.28
CA GLU A 378 17.04 -15.47 18.70
C GLU A 378 17.41 -16.59 19.69
N GLY A 379 16.60 -16.78 20.74
CA GLY A 379 16.81 -17.81 21.76
C GLY A 379 17.78 -17.42 22.89
N ASP A 380 18.23 -16.17 22.94
CA ASP A 380 18.99 -15.60 24.06
C ASP A 380 18.18 -15.69 25.38
N LYS A 381 18.91 -15.74 26.49
CA LYS A 381 18.36 -16.00 27.83
C LYS A 381 18.40 -14.77 28.70
N VAL A 382 17.44 -14.69 29.63
CA VAL A 382 17.40 -13.60 30.60
C VAL A 382 18.49 -13.78 31.64
N LYS A 383 19.39 -12.80 31.74
CA LYS A 383 20.42 -12.73 32.78
C LYS A 383 19.95 -11.95 34.00
N SER A 384 19.20 -10.88 33.77
CA SER A 384 18.65 -10.03 34.82
C SER A 384 17.34 -9.41 34.37
N ILE A 385 16.41 -9.27 35.30
CA ILE A 385 15.14 -8.58 35.08
C ILE A 385 14.84 -7.71 36.30
N GLU A 386 14.28 -6.54 36.05
CA GLU A 386 13.80 -5.67 37.11
C GLU A 386 12.50 -4.97 36.71
N LYS A 387 11.59 -4.86 37.67
CA LYS A 387 10.39 -4.06 37.51
C LYS A 387 10.73 -2.61 37.81
N ARG A 388 10.52 -1.71 36.84
CA ARG A 388 10.75 -0.27 37.03
C ARG A 388 9.49 0.43 37.54
N TYR A 389 8.72 1.00 36.63
CA TYR A 389 7.55 1.82 36.91
C TYR A 389 6.32 1.19 36.26
N GLU A 390 5.22 1.17 37.00
CA GLU A 390 3.93 0.59 36.59
C GLU A 390 4.07 -0.83 36.00
N ASP A 391 3.95 -0.96 34.70
CA ASP A 391 3.86 -2.23 33.97
C ASP A 391 5.11 -2.50 33.12
N ILE A 392 6.16 -1.69 33.29
CA ILE A 392 7.41 -1.77 32.52
C ILE A 392 8.47 -2.57 33.28
N TRP A 393 9.03 -3.55 32.59
CA TRP A 393 10.15 -4.37 33.03
C TRP A 393 11.36 -4.10 32.14
N THR A 394 12.54 -4.00 32.75
CA THR A 394 13.81 -3.94 32.03
C THR A 394 14.48 -5.30 32.10
N VAL A 395 14.81 -5.85 30.94
CA VAL A 395 15.40 -7.17 30.78
C VAL A 395 16.80 -7.01 30.20
N GLY A 396 17.79 -7.60 30.86
CA GLY A 396 19.15 -7.73 30.34
C GLY A 396 19.42 -9.19 30.01
N THR A 397 19.94 -9.44 28.81
CA THR A 397 20.19 -10.80 28.32
C THR A 397 21.61 -11.28 28.63
N GLU A 398 21.90 -12.56 28.37
CA GLU A 398 23.24 -13.12 28.54
C GLU A 398 24.24 -12.56 27.53
N SER A 399 23.80 -12.20 26.32
CA SER A 399 24.64 -11.53 25.31
C SER A 399 25.01 -10.08 25.67
N GLY A 400 24.31 -9.48 26.64
CA GLY A 400 24.58 -8.12 27.12
C GLY A 400 23.66 -7.05 26.55
N GLU A 401 22.70 -7.43 25.70
CA GLU A 401 21.67 -6.55 25.18
C GLU A 401 20.57 -6.28 26.21
N TRP A 402 19.94 -5.12 26.08
CA TRP A 402 18.88 -4.68 26.99
C TRP A 402 17.57 -4.46 26.25
N TYR A 403 16.46 -4.67 26.96
CA TYR A 403 15.11 -4.54 26.42
C TYR A 403 14.18 -3.92 27.46
N GLU A 404 13.14 -3.27 26.97
CA GLU A 404 11.99 -2.84 27.77
C GLU A 404 10.77 -3.67 27.37
N VAL A 405 10.08 -4.21 28.36
CA VAL A 405 8.93 -5.10 28.18
C VAL A 405 7.75 -4.53 28.96
N ILE A 406 6.64 -4.27 28.28
CA ILE A 406 5.40 -3.82 28.91
C ILE A 406 4.46 -5.02 29.09
N TYR A 407 4.03 -5.21 30.34
CA TYR A 407 3.30 -6.40 30.78
C TYR A 407 2.00 -6.03 31.48
N SER A 408 0.88 -6.56 31.00
CA SER A 408 -0.42 -6.40 31.67
C SER A 408 -0.57 -7.43 32.78
N GLN A 409 -0.52 -7.00 34.04
CA GLN A 409 -0.77 -7.88 35.18
C GLN A 409 -2.19 -8.45 35.19
N ALA A 410 -3.17 -7.68 34.73
CA ALA A 410 -4.58 -8.11 34.69
C ALA A 410 -4.82 -9.24 33.69
N LEU A 411 -4.16 -9.19 32.54
CA LEU A 411 -4.29 -10.21 31.49
C LEU A 411 -3.26 -11.33 31.63
N ARG A 412 -2.15 -11.06 32.33
CA ARG A 412 -0.92 -11.86 32.40
C ARG A 412 -0.31 -12.08 31.02
N GLU A 413 -0.18 -11.00 30.26
CA GLU A 413 0.27 -10.98 28.86
C GLU A 413 1.27 -9.83 28.66
N VAL A 414 2.34 -10.08 27.90
CA VAL A 414 3.19 -9.03 27.36
C VAL A 414 2.49 -8.42 26.15
N TRP A 415 2.57 -7.11 25.98
CA TRP A 415 1.91 -6.42 24.86
C TRP A 415 2.82 -5.44 24.12
N ASP A 416 4.00 -5.11 24.64
CA ASP A 416 4.99 -4.30 23.94
C ASP A 416 6.41 -4.68 24.37
N VAL A 417 7.33 -4.73 23.41
CA VAL A 417 8.75 -4.97 23.65
C VAL A 417 9.56 -4.03 22.75
N THR A 418 10.50 -3.31 23.34
CA THR A 418 11.43 -2.43 22.63
C THR A 418 12.88 -2.81 22.94
N GLY A 419 13.71 -2.93 21.90
CA GLY A 419 15.12 -3.32 21.95
C GLY A 419 15.52 -4.14 20.72
N PRO A 420 16.80 -4.53 20.61
CA PRO A 420 17.84 -4.41 21.64
C PRO A 420 18.36 -2.98 21.83
N TYR A 421 18.76 -2.67 23.06
CA TYR A 421 19.56 -1.50 23.42
C TYR A 421 20.98 -1.94 23.80
N PRO A 422 22.03 -1.22 23.35
CA PRO A 422 23.42 -1.59 23.61
C PRO A 422 23.85 -1.38 25.07
N ALA A 423 23.03 -0.70 25.86
CA ALA A 423 23.25 -0.44 27.27
C ALA A 423 21.91 -0.32 27.99
N TYR A 424 21.96 -0.42 29.32
CA TYR A 424 20.81 -0.24 30.18
C TYR A 424 20.05 1.06 29.83
N PRO A 425 18.77 0.99 29.44
CA PRO A 425 18.04 2.15 28.92
C PRO A 425 17.80 3.16 30.04
N VAL A 426 18.16 4.43 29.82
CA VAL A 426 17.94 5.52 30.79
C VAL A 426 17.06 6.56 30.11
N HIS A 427 15.82 6.69 30.56
CA HIS A 427 14.83 7.64 30.06
C HIS A 427 14.56 8.77 31.05
#